data_AF-A0A1F8KDY2-F1
#
_entry.id   AF-A0A1F8KDY2-F1
#
_cell.length_a   1.000
_cell.length_b   1.000
_cell.length_c   1.000
_cell.angle_alpha   90.00
_cell.angle_beta   90.00
_cell.angle_gamma   90.00
#
_symmetry.space_group_name_H-M   'P 1'
#
loop_
_entity.id
_entity.type
_entity.pdbx_description
1 polymer ?
#
loop_
_entity_poly.entity_id
_entity_poly.type
_entity_poly.pdbx_seq_one_letter_code
_entity_poly.pdbx_strand_id
1 'polypeptide(L)'
;MPAINLTRLKNQSDLLVDLFDQPDAFLHKLEEILEYYTNYTLRASQVIQKSNLATYNTPRPVLLQIENAIEKLADQKPHAAVNLIDALWKASFYETRLLSAFLLGTIPPALAMSLLTRLPERLYETQDQGIKNALLTSAFARLRRENPHILMMMISEWLNAPGPKTQSWGLHALIPLIQQLGYDDLPKIFKILRPAIETVSTSTEMDIQVCINALYLISPIETIHYLNEILQETKNPQVVRIFIRYMRGFPPEKQKELGITIKNKTSSIS
;
A
#
# COMPACT_ATOMS: atom_id res chain seq x y z
N MET A 1 -23.86 8.62 -18.31
CA MET A 1 -22.48 9.08 -18.06
C MET A 1 -22.12 10.05 -19.18
N PRO A 2 -21.82 11.33 -18.89
CA PRO A 2 -21.32 12.23 -19.92
C PRO A 2 -20.01 11.68 -20.47
N ALA A 3 -19.80 11.76 -21.80
CA ALA A 3 -18.50 11.47 -22.38
C ALA A 3 -17.45 12.37 -21.71
N ILE A 4 -16.33 11.80 -21.27
CA ILE A 4 -15.27 12.57 -20.61
C ILE A 4 -14.68 13.53 -21.64
N ASN A 5 -15.06 14.80 -21.55
CA ASN A 5 -14.45 15.87 -22.35
C ASN A 5 -13.13 16.27 -21.69
N LEU A 6 -12.01 15.84 -22.28
CA LEU A 6 -10.66 16.06 -21.75
C LEU A 6 -10.31 17.55 -21.65
N THR A 7 -10.74 18.37 -22.61
CA THR A 7 -10.50 19.82 -22.58
C THR A 7 -11.20 20.49 -21.40
N ARG A 8 -12.46 20.11 -21.15
CA ARG A 8 -13.22 20.62 -20.00
C ARG A 8 -12.58 20.18 -18.68
N LEU A 9 -12.23 18.90 -18.58
CA LEU A 9 -11.61 18.34 -17.38
C LEU A 9 -10.28 19.03 -17.07
N LYS A 10 -9.48 19.33 -18.11
CA LYS A 10 -8.25 20.10 -17.97
C LYS A 10 -8.52 21.49 -17.39
N ASN A 11 -9.44 22.26 -17.99
CA ASN A 11 -9.80 23.59 -17.48
C ASN A 11 -10.33 23.54 -16.04
N GLN A 12 -11.12 22.53 -15.69
CA GLN A 12 -11.59 22.32 -14.32
C GLN A 12 -10.46 21.99 -13.35
N SER A 13 -9.45 21.24 -13.81
CA SER A 13 -8.25 20.93 -13.02
C SER A 13 -7.36 22.17 -12.85
N ASP A 14 -7.27 23.04 -13.87
CA ASP A 14 -6.54 24.30 -13.78
C ASP A 14 -7.18 25.24 -12.74
N LEU A 15 -8.52 25.25 -12.63
CA LEU A 15 -9.20 25.98 -11.54
C LEU A 15 -8.88 25.42 -10.15
N LEU A 16 -8.71 24.10 -10.01
CA LEU A 16 -8.28 23.49 -8.75
C LEU A 16 -6.84 23.90 -8.40
N VAL A 17 -5.96 24.03 -9.39
CA VAL A 17 -4.59 24.52 -9.22
C VAL A 17 -4.58 25.93 -8.62
N ASP A 18 -5.44 26.82 -9.11
CA ASP A 18 -5.55 28.20 -8.59
C ASP A 18 -6.02 28.24 -7.12
N LEU A 19 -6.80 27.25 -6.71
CA LEU A 19 -7.36 27.14 -5.36
C LEU A 19 -6.51 26.28 -4.41
N PHE A 20 -5.34 25.79 -4.83
CA PHE A 20 -4.54 24.82 -4.08
C PHE A 20 -4.19 25.27 -2.65
N ASP A 21 -3.95 26.57 -2.45
CA ASP A 21 -3.61 27.16 -1.14
C ASP A 21 -4.84 27.50 -0.29
N GLN A 22 -6.05 27.22 -0.77
CA GLN A 22 -7.33 27.54 -0.15
C GLN A 22 -8.17 26.25 0.04
N PRO A 23 -7.90 25.45 1.09
CA PRO A 23 -8.46 24.10 1.21
C PRO A 23 -9.98 24.02 1.11
N ASP A 24 -10.71 24.96 1.74
CA ASP A 24 -12.17 24.97 1.71
C ASP A 24 -12.72 25.27 0.31
N ALA A 25 -12.15 26.26 -0.38
CA ALA A 25 -12.53 26.60 -1.74
C ALA A 25 -12.16 25.47 -2.73
N PHE A 26 -11.00 24.85 -2.53
CA PHE A 26 -10.59 23.67 -3.29
C PHE A 26 -11.58 22.52 -3.13
N LEU A 27 -11.97 22.20 -1.89
CA LEU A 27 -12.92 21.12 -1.60
C LEU A 27 -14.27 21.37 -2.27
N HIS A 28 -14.84 22.57 -2.13
CA HIS A 28 -16.08 22.92 -2.80
C HIS A 28 -15.96 22.73 -4.32
N LYS A 29 -14.87 23.19 -4.93
CA LYS A 29 -14.68 23.04 -6.37
C LYS A 29 -14.48 21.59 -6.79
N LEU A 30 -13.77 20.81 -5.98
CA LEU A 30 -13.55 19.39 -6.21
C LEU A 30 -14.88 18.63 -6.17
N GLU A 31 -15.73 18.88 -5.17
CA GLU A 31 -17.04 18.27 -5.04
C GLU A 31 -17.92 18.54 -6.27
N GLU A 32 -17.96 19.78 -6.78
CA GLU A 32 -18.66 20.11 -8.03
C GLU A 32 -18.18 19.27 -9.23
N ILE A 33 -16.86 19.05 -9.33
CA ILE A 33 -16.27 18.26 -10.42
C ILE A 33 -16.64 16.78 -10.25
N LEU A 34 -16.50 16.24 -9.04
CA LEU A 34 -16.81 14.84 -8.75
C LEU A 34 -18.31 14.54 -8.95
N GLU A 35 -19.19 15.45 -8.54
CA GLU A 35 -20.64 15.36 -8.76
C GLU A 35 -20.99 15.38 -10.25
N TYR A 36 -20.35 16.27 -11.03
CA TYR A 36 -20.56 16.35 -12.48
C TYR A 36 -20.18 15.05 -13.21
N TYR A 37 -19.08 14.41 -12.79
CA TYR A 37 -18.60 13.15 -13.36
C TYR A 37 -19.13 11.91 -12.63
N THR A 38 -20.09 12.06 -11.72
CA THR A 38 -20.67 10.95 -10.96
C THR A 38 -21.32 9.95 -11.90
N ASN A 39 -20.99 8.67 -11.72
CA ASN A 39 -21.60 7.60 -12.48
C ASN A 39 -22.83 7.04 -11.76
N TYR A 40 -23.98 7.66 -12.00
CA TYR A 40 -25.25 7.27 -11.38
C TYR A 40 -25.73 5.85 -11.74
N THR A 41 -25.27 5.25 -12.84
CA THR A 41 -25.68 3.89 -13.22
C THR A 41 -25.01 2.79 -12.37
N LEU A 42 -23.88 3.10 -11.72
CA LEU A 42 -23.19 2.17 -10.82
C LEU A 42 -23.78 2.13 -9.41
N ARG A 43 -24.58 3.14 -9.01
CA ARG A 43 -25.27 3.14 -7.69
C ARG A 43 -26.18 1.93 -7.50
N ALA A 44 -26.72 1.36 -8.58
CA ALA A 44 -27.61 0.19 -8.51
C ALA A 44 -26.87 -1.16 -8.33
N SER A 45 -25.57 -1.24 -8.63
CA SER A 45 -24.78 -2.48 -8.59
C SER A 45 -23.91 -2.61 -7.32
N GLN A 46 -23.80 -1.54 -6.54
CA GLN A 46 -22.86 -1.43 -5.41
C GLN A 46 -23.32 -2.00 -4.07
N VAL A 47 -24.37 -2.82 -4.05
CA VAL A 47 -24.79 -3.57 -2.85
C VAL A 47 -23.67 -4.51 -2.32
N ILE A 48 -22.54 -4.66 -3.05
CA ILE A 48 -21.46 -5.60 -2.71
C ILE A 48 -20.13 -4.90 -2.29
N GLN A 49 -19.95 -3.59 -2.49
CA GLN A 49 -18.74 -2.90 -1.98
C GLN A 49 -18.99 -2.29 -0.61
N LYS A 50 -18.44 -2.92 0.45
CA LYS A 50 -18.45 -2.43 1.84
C LYS A 50 -17.54 -1.20 2.04
N SER A 51 -17.74 -0.14 1.26
CA SER A 51 -17.24 1.18 1.65
C SER A 51 -18.30 1.82 2.52
N ASN A 52 -17.96 2.16 3.77
CA ASN A 52 -18.86 2.92 4.65
C ASN A 52 -18.84 4.43 4.32
N LEU A 53 -18.06 4.85 3.33
CA LEU A 53 -17.94 6.25 2.92
C LEU A 53 -18.84 6.54 1.73
N ALA A 54 -19.35 7.77 1.68
CA ALA A 54 -19.97 8.28 0.47
C ALA A 54 -18.94 8.30 -0.66
N THR A 55 -19.38 7.90 -1.85
CA THR A 55 -18.57 7.81 -3.06
C THR A 55 -19.29 8.51 -4.20
N TYR A 56 -18.53 9.27 -4.99
CA TYR A 56 -19.03 9.86 -6.24
C TYR A 56 -18.96 8.86 -7.39
N ASN A 57 -18.27 7.72 -7.21
CA ASN A 57 -18.02 6.73 -8.25
C ASN A 57 -17.42 7.37 -9.50
N THR A 58 -16.56 8.36 -9.29
CA THR A 58 -15.97 9.13 -10.37
C THR A 58 -15.00 8.23 -11.17
N PRO A 59 -15.03 8.27 -12.51
CA PRO A 59 -14.09 7.49 -13.32
C PRO A 59 -12.63 7.77 -12.95
N ARG A 60 -11.79 6.71 -12.82
CA ARG A 60 -10.37 6.85 -12.50
C ARG A 60 -9.60 7.86 -13.36
N PRO A 61 -9.86 8.00 -14.68
CA PRO A 61 -9.19 9.04 -15.49
C PRO A 61 -9.40 10.47 -15.01
N VAL A 62 -10.56 10.76 -14.39
CA VAL A 62 -10.85 12.10 -13.82
C VAL A 62 -9.95 12.34 -12.61
N LEU A 63 -9.86 11.37 -11.69
CA LEU A 63 -8.97 11.48 -10.53
C LEU A 63 -7.50 11.59 -10.95
N LEU A 64 -7.05 10.79 -11.92
CA LEU A 64 -5.68 10.86 -12.44
C LEU A 64 -5.36 12.25 -13.02
N GLN A 65 -6.29 12.87 -13.73
CA GLN A 65 -6.08 14.22 -14.26
C GLN A 65 -5.94 15.27 -13.14
N ILE A 66 -6.74 15.15 -12.08
CA ILE A 66 -6.65 16.01 -10.90
C ILE A 66 -5.31 15.79 -10.18
N GLU A 67 -4.94 14.53 -9.94
CA GLU A 67 -3.66 14.11 -9.35
C GLU A 67 -2.48 14.75 -10.11
N ASN A 68 -2.45 14.60 -11.44
CA ASN A 68 -1.41 15.18 -12.29
C ASN A 68 -1.35 16.72 -12.23
N ALA A 69 -2.49 17.38 -12.10
CA ALA A 69 -2.54 18.85 -12.04
C ALA A 69 -1.95 19.39 -10.73
N ILE A 70 -2.18 18.69 -9.60
CA ILE A 70 -1.75 19.14 -8.28
C ILE A 70 -0.38 18.59 -7.85
N GLU A 71 0.14 17.55 -8.51
CA GLU A 71 1.40 16.89 -8.14
C GLU A 71 2.57 17.88 -8.01
N LYS A 72 2.79 18.70 -9.05
CA LYS A 72 3.89 19.66 -9.08
C LYS A 72 3.73 20.77 -8.03
N LEU A 73 2.50 21.17 -7.73
CA LEU A 73 2.22 22.18 -6.70
C LEU A 73 2.53 21.65 -5.31
N ALA A 74 2.28 20.37 -5.05
CA ALA A 74 2.60 19.76 -3.76
C ALA A 74 4.11 19.81 -3.45
N ASP A 75 4.95 19.73 -4.49
CA ASP A 75 6.40 19.93 -4.35
C ASP A 75 6.79 21.41 -4.19
N GLN A 76 6.16 22.30 -4.94
CA GLN A 76 6.45 23.74 -4.92
C GLN A 76 5.93 24.46 -3.66
N LYS A 77 4.81 24.01 -3.11
CA LYS A 77 4.08 24.62 -1.98
C LYS A 77 3.73 23.57 -0.93
N PRO A 78 4.71 22.93 -0.29
CA PRO A 78 4.45 21.74 0.52
C PRO A 78 3.68 22.06 1.81
N HIS A 79 3.80 23.28 2.36
CA HIS A 79 2.99 23.69 3.51
C HIS A 79 1.50 23.82 3.17
N ALA A 80 1.17 24.37 1.99
CA ALA A 80 -0.20 24.42 1.52
C ALA A 80 -0.75 23.01 1.25
N ALA A 81 0.08 22.13 0.67
CA ALA A 81 -0.26 20.73 0.47
C ALA A 81 -0.60 20.00 1.78
N VAL A 82 0.16 20.24 2.86
CA VAL A 82 -0.15 19.68 4.20
C VAL A 82 -1.54 20.09 4.68
N ASN A 83 -1.89 21.37 4.56
CA ASN A 83 -3.22 21.87 4.93
C ASN A 83 -4.32 21.22 4.09
N LEU A 84 -4.08 21.06 2.78
CA LEU A 84 -5.03 20.44 1.87
C LEU A 84 -5.19 18.94 2.14
N ILE A 85 -4.11 18.21 2.46
CA ILE A 85 -4.15 16.79 2.82
C ILE A 85 -5.08 16.55 4.02
N ASP A 86 -4.98 17.39 5.05
CA ASP A 86 -5.82 17.30 6.24
C ASP A 86 -7.29 17.67 5.95
N ALA A 87 -7.54 18.69 5.12
CA ALA A 87 -8.88 19.05 4.69
C ALA A 87 -9.55 17.92 3.89
N LEU A 88 -8.84 17.36 2.91
CA LEU A 88 -9.29 16.21 2.11
C LEU A 88 -9.57 14.97 2.98
N TRP A 89 -8.76 14.72 4.01
CA TRP A 89 -9.01 13.60 4.92
C TRP A 89 -10.32 13.78 5.70
N LYS A 90 -10.56 15.00 6.21
CA LYS A 90 -11.74 15.35 7.01
C LYS A 90 -13.05 15.33 6.21
N ALA A 91 -13.01 15.70 4.93
CA ALA A 91 -14.17 15.69 4.03
C ALA A 91 -14.87 14.32 3.93
N SER A 92 -14.15 13.22 4.21
CA SER A 92 -14.73 11.88 4.41
C SER A 92 -15.48 11.28 3.22
N PHE A 93 -15.13 11.67 1.99
CA PHE A 93 -15.50 10.97 0.76
C PHE A 93 -14.38 10.05 0.30
N TYR A 94 -14.74 8.96 -0.40
CA TYR A 94 -13.77 7.99 -0.90
C TYR A 94 -12.68 8.65 -1.77
N GLU A 95 -13.10 9.44 -2.77
CA GLU A 95 -12.21 10.14 -3.69
C GLU A 95 -11.31 11.15 -2.97
N THR A 96 -11.84 11.88 -1.98
CA THR A 96 -11.07 12.85 -1.19
C THR A 96 -9.97 12.17 -0.36
N ARG A 97 -10.24 10.99 0.23
CA ARG A 97 -9.23 10.22 0.97
C ARG A 97 -8.17 9.63 0.05
N LEU A 98 -8.52 9.22 -1.17
CA LEU A 98 -7.53 8.81 -2.16
C LEU A 98 -6.60 9.96 -2.57
N LEU A 99 -7.16 11.16 -2.82
CA LEU A 99 -6.35 12.35 -3.13
C LEU A 99 -5.47 12.76 -1.95
N SER A 100 -5.98 12.66 -0.71
CA SER A 100 -5.19 12.89 0.50
C SER A 100 -3.99 11.93 0.58
N ALA A 101 -4.20 10.64 0.34
CA ALA A 101 -3.13 9.64 0.32
C ALA A 101 -2.13 9.89 -0.82
N PHE A 102 -2.60 10.28 -2.00
CA PHE A 102 -1.75 10.66 -3.12
C PHE A 102 -0.84 11.84 -2.77
N LEU A 103 -1.41 12.95 -2.29
CA LEU A 103 -0.66 14.16 -1.93
C LEU A 103 0.35 13.90 -0.79
N LEU A 104 0.01 13.05 0.17
CA LEU A 104 0.97 12.64 1.20
C LEU A 104 2.21 11.96 0.59
N GLY A 105 2.01 11.22 -0.50
CA GLY A 105 3.07 10.58 -1.27
C GLY A 105 3.88 11.50 -2.16
N THR A 106 3.47 12.76 -2.35
CA THR A 106 4.15 13.73 -3.23
C THR A 106 4.92 14.79 -2.46
N ILE A 107 4.54 15.12 -1.22
CA ILE A 107 5.21 16.15 -0.41
C ILE A 107 6.57 15.71 0.16
N PRO A 108 7.52 16.63 0.44
CA PRO A 108 8.83 16.31 0.98
C PRO A 108 8.75 15.50 2.29
N PRO A 109 9.62 14.48 2.48
CA PRO A 109 9.59 13.60 3.66
C PRO A 109 9.60 14.34 4.99
N ALA A 110 10.37 15.42 5.11
CA ALA A 110 10.45 16.22 6.34
C ALA A 110 9.09 16.75 6.81
N LEU A 111 8.21 17.11 5.88
CA LEU A 111 6.84 17.57 6.19
C LEU A 111 5.85 16.40 6.25
N ALA A 112 6.06 15.36 5.44
CA ALA A 112 5.22 14.17 5.44
C ALA A 112 5.24 13.43 6.78
N MET A 113 6.37 13.42 7.50
CA MET A 113 6.52 12.64 8.73
C MET A 113 5.46 12.96 9.78
N SER A 114 5.08 14.23 9.98
CA SER A 114 4.05 14.59 10.95
C SER A 114 2.69 13.96 10.62
N LEU A 115 2.36 13.82 9.34
CA LEU A 115 1.14 13.17 8.86
C LEU A 115 1.26 11.64 8.92
N LEU A 116 2.44 11.10 8.62
CA LEU A 116 2.71 9.67 8.66
C LEU A 116 2.70 9.08 10.08
N THR A 117 3.07 9.86 11.10
CA THR A 117 2.94 9.41 12.50
C THR A 117 1.48 9.16 12.91
N ARG A 118 0.52 9.83 12.26
CA ARG A 118 -0.93 9.67 12.48
C ARG A 118 -1.53 8.57 11.59
N LEU A 119 -0.73 7.93 10.75
CA LEU A 119 -1.20 6.90 9.81
C LEU A 119 -1.82 5.68 10.49
N PRO A 120 -1.29 5.16 11.62
CA PRO A 120 -1.93 4.04 12.32
C PRO A 120 -3.38 4.35 12.72
N GLU A 121 -3.64 5.55 13.26
CA GLU A 121 -4.98 6.02 13.61
C GLU A 121 -5.89 6.03 12.37
N ARG A 122 -5.42 6.62 11.27
CA ARG A 122 -6.14 6.67 9.98
C ARG A 122 -6.46 5.28 9.41
N LEU A 123 -5.53 4.33 9.55
CA LEU A 123 -5.71 2.93 9.12
C LEU A 123 -6.67 2.15 10.02
N TYR A 124 -6.77 2.51 11.31
CA TYR A 124 -7.77 1.96 12.21
C TYR A 124 -9.17 2.52 11.93
N GLU A 125 -9.28 3.82 11.67
CA GLU A 125 -10.54 4.53 11.39
C GLU A 125 -11.23 4.05 10.11
N THR A 126 -10.45 3.74 9.07
CA THR A 126 -11.00 3.34 7.78
C THR A 126 -11.23 1.82 7.71
N GLN A 127 -12.41 1.40 7.23
CA GLN A 127 -12.68 0.00 6.90
C GLN A 127 -12.42 -0.31 5.42
N ASP A 128 -12.39 0.73 4.59
CA ASP A 128 -12.24 0.63 3.14
C ASP A 128 -10.84 0.15 2.74
N GLN A 129 -10.79 -0.93 1.95
CA GLN A 129 -9.54 -1.55 1.51
C GLN A 129 -8.81 -0.74 0.45
N GLY A 130 -9.52 -0.02 -0.42
CA GLY A 130 -8.93 0.86 -1.43
C GLY A 130 -8.17 2.01 -0.77
N ILE A 131 -8.76 2.62 0.27
CA ILE A 131 -8.09 3.68 1.05
C ILE A 131 -6.90 3.12 1.83
N LYS A 132 -7.04 1.96 2.50
CA LYS A 132 -5.89 1.33 3.19
C LYS A 132 -4.75 1.08 2.23
N ASN A 133 -5.04 0.52 1.06
CA ASN A 133 -4.02 0.28 0.05
C ASN A 133 -3.36 1.59 -0.39
N ALA A 134 -4.12 2.65 -0.68
CA ALA A 134 -3.56 3.94 -1.05
C ALA A 134 -2.65 4.54 0.04
N LEU A 135 -3.05 4.43 1.31
CA LEU A 135 -2.25 4.85 2.46
C LEU A 135 -0.97 4.04 2.65
N LEU A 136 -1.00 2.73 2.38
CA LEU A 136 0.15 1.84 2.57
C LEU A 136 1.08 1.79 1.35
N THR A 137 0.67 2.36 0.22
CA THR A 137 1.45 2.30 -1.03
C THR A 137 1.77 3.69 -1.58
N SER A 138 0.75 4.43 -2.01
CA SER A 138 0.88 5.75 -2.63
C SER A 138 1.42 6.78 -1.64
N ALA A 139 0.92 6.81 -0.41
CA ALA A 139 1.33 7.80 0.59
C ALA A 139 2.82 7.71 0.99
N PHE A 140 3.46 6.57 0.72
CA PHE A 140 4.89 6.36 0.95
C PHE A 140 5.75 6.56 -0.30
N ALA A 141 5.18 6.95 -1.44
CA ALA A 141 5.88 6.95 -2.73
C ALA A 141 7.17 7.79 -2.73
N ARG A 142 7.12 9.05 -2.25
CA ARG A 142 8.31 9.90 -2.15
C ARG A 142 9.24 9.47 -1.02
N LEU A 143 8.72 9.08 0.15
CA LEU A 143 9.55 8.55 1.25
C LEU A 143 10.36 7.34 0.82
N ARG A 144 9.75 6.42 0.06
CA ARG A 144 10.40 5.22 -0.48
C ARG A 144 11.53 5.55 -1.45
N ARG A 145 11.42 6.63 -2.23
CA ARG A 145 12.46 7.09 -3.17
C ARG A 145 13.59 7.84 -2.48
N GLU A 146 13.26 8.74 -1.56
CA GLU A 146 14.24 9.68 -0.99
C GLU A 146 14.86 9.17 0.33
N ASN A 147 14.10 8.44 1.14
CA ASN A 147 14.53 7.93 2.45
C ASN A 147 14.03 6.48 2.70
N PRO A 148 14.41 5.50 1.86
CA PRO A 148 13.94 4.11 1.99
C PRO A 148 14.28 3.49 3.35
N HIS A 149 15.37 3.91 3.99
CA HIS A 149 15.76 3.42 5.32
C HIS A 149 14.74 3.80 6.40
N ILE A 150 14.18 5.02 6.36
CA ILE A 150 13.14 5.46 7.30
C ILE A 150 11.88 4.61 7.13
N LEU A 151 11.45 4.39 5.89
CA LEU A 151 10.32 3.52 5.60
C LEU A 151 10.58 2.09 6.08
N MET A 152 11.80 1.57 5.91
CA MET A 152 12.19 0.24 6.36
C MET A 152 12.10 0.10 7.90
N MET A 153 12.49 1.15 8.66
CA MET A 153 12.32 1.17 10.11
C MET A 153 10.84 1.11 10.50
N MET A 154 9.98 1.94 9.88
CA MET A 154 8.54 1.93 10.15
C MET A 154 7.89 0.57 9.84
N ILE A 155 8.24 -0.04 8.71
CA ILE A 155 7.76 -1.38 8.33
C ILE A 155 8.23 -2.41 9.35
N SER A 156 9.50 -2.35 9.77
CA SER A 156 10.04 -3.27 10.77
C SER A 156 9.30 -3.17 12.11
N GLU A 157 8.94 -1.97 12.55
CA GLU A 157 8.11 -1.77 13.75
C GLU A 157 6.74 -2.44 13.61
N TRP A 158 6.08 -2.30 12.46
CA TRP A 158 4.76 -2.91 12.23
C TRP A 158 4.80 -4.44 12.11
N LEU A 159 5.85 -4.99 11.48
CA LEU A 159 6.02 -6.45 11.36
C LEU A 159 6.33 -7.11 12.71
N ASN A 160 6.96 -6.37 13.64
CA ASN A 160 7.23 -6.84 15.00
C ASN A 160 6.06 -6.63 15.97
N ALA A 161 4.99 -5.94 15.56
CA ALA A 161 3.82 -5.72 16.41
C ALA A 161 3.06 -7.03 16.69
N PRO A 162 2.46 -7.20 17.88
CA PRO A 162 1.81 -8.46 18.27
C PRO A 162 0.48 -8.75 17.53
N GLY A 163 -0.03 -7.82 16.73
CA GLY A 163 -1.33 -7.92 16.09
C GLY A 163 -1.24 -8.22 14.58
N PRO A 164 -1.94 -9.25 14.06
CA PRO A 164 -1.87 -9.61 12.64
C PRO A 164 -2.34 -8.49 11.70
N LYS A 165 -3.26 -7.63 12.18
CA LYS A 165 -3.72 -6.46 11.43
C LYS A 165 -2.59 -5.44 11.19
N THR A 166 -1.76 -5.19 12.21
CA THR A 166 -0.62 -4.26 12.10
C THR A 166 0.50 -4.88 11.27
N GLN A 167 0.75 -6.19 11.43
CA GLN A 167 1.70 -6.91 10.58
C GLN A 167 1.31 -6.84 9.10
N SER A 168 0.02 -7.01 8.78
CA SER A 168 -0.51 -6.85 7.42
C SER A 168 -0.16 -5.48 6.83
N TRP A 169 -0.23 -4.39 7.61
CA TRP A 169 0.21 -3.07 7.16
C TRP A 169 1.68 -3.03 6.74
N GLY A 170 2.55 -3.63 7.57
CA GLY A 170 3.95 -3.81 7.25
C GLY A 170 4.16 -4.56 5.94
N LEU A 171 3.45 -5.68 5.74
CA LEU A 171 3.55 -6.49 4.53
C LEU A 171 3.08 -5.74 3.28
N HIS A 172 1.94 -5.04 3.36
CA HIS A 172 1.43 -4.24 2.25
C HIS A 172 2.37 -3.08 1.87
N ALA A 173 2.95 -2.39 2.86
CA ALA A 173 3.92 -1.32 2.61
C ALA A 173 5.29 -1.85 2.13
N LEU A 174 5.62 -3.10 2.47
CA LEU A 174 6.86 -3.75 2.05
C LEU A 174 6.86 -4.11 0.56
N ILE A 175 5.71 -4.46 -0.03
CA ILE A 175 5.65 -4.90 -1.44
C ILE A 175 6.21 -3.83 -2.41
N PRO A 176 5.76 -2.56 -2.40
CA PRO A 176 6.34 -1.53 -3.26
C PRO A 176 7.81 -1.24 -2.95
N LEU A 177 8.24 -1.41 -1.69
CA LEU A 177 9.63 -1.26 -1.29
C LEU A 177 10.50 -2.35 -1.92
N ILE A 178 10.09 -3.62 -1.83
CA ILE A 178 10.77 -4.74 -2.50
C ILE A 178 10.94 -4.45 -3.99
N GLN A 179 9.86 -4.06 -4.67
CA GLN A 179 9.87 -3.79 -6.12
C GLN A 179 10.80 -2.64 -6.55
N GLN A 180 11.12 -1.72 -5.63
CA GLN A 180 11.98 -0.59 -5.91
C GLN A 180 13.43 -0.82 -5.49
N LEU A 181 13.68 -1.75 -4.56
CA LEU A 181 15.02 -2.06 -4.08
C LEU A 181 15.77 -2.99 -5.04
N GLY A 182 17.06 -2.73 -5.19
CA GLY A 182 17.98 -3.63 -5.90
C GLY A 182 18.42 -4.81 -5.03
N TYR A 183 19.27 -5.66 -5.60
CA TYR A 183 19.77 -6.88 -4.94
C TYR A 183 20.48 -6.62 -3.61
N ASP A 184 21.19 -5.49 -3.46
CA ASP A 184 22.05 -5.20 -2.30
C ASP A 184 21.30 -5.04 -0.97
N ASP A 185 20.01 -4.71 -1.01
CA ASP A 185 19.19 -4.50 0.20
C ASP A 185 18.36 -5.73 0.61
N LEU A 186 18.38 -6.82 -0.19
CA LEU A 186 17.62 -8.04 0.10
C LEU A 186 17.90 -8.65 1.47
N PRO A 187 19.15 -8.75 1.96
CA PRO A 187 19.43 -9.29 3.30
C PRO A 187 18.70 -8.53 4.42
N LYS A 188 18.57 -7.21 4.29
CA LYS A 188 17.84 -6.38 5.25
C LYS A 188 16.34 -6.67 5.20
N ILE A 189 15.80 -6.85 4.00
CA ILE A 189 14.39 -7.19 3.79
C ILE A 189 14.05 -8.56 4.39
N PHE A 190 14.90 -9.56 4.17
CA PHE A 190 14.74 -10.87 4.81
C PHE A 190 14.74 -10.75 6.33
N LYS A 191 15.69 -9.99 6.89
CA LYS A 191 15.78 -9.76 8.34
C LYS A 191 14.50 -9.15 8.93
N ILE A 192 13.91 -8.13 8.29
CA ILE A 192 12.68 -7.49 8.80
C ILE A 192 11.43 -8.34 8.56
N LEU A 193 11.41 -9.19 7.53
CA LEU A 193 10.28 -10.06 7.20
C LEU A 193 10.22 -11.29 8.11
N ARG A 194 11.37 -11.75 8.62
CA ARG A 194 11.51 -12.98 9.41
C ARG A 194 10.52 -13.09 10.58
N PRO A 195 10.34 -12.07 11.45
CA PRO A 195 9.39 -12.17 12.56
C PRO A 195 7.96 -12.45 12.11
N ALA A 196 7.50 -11.79 11.04
CA ALA A 196 6.15 -11.97 10.51
C ALA A 196 5.92 -13.38 9.92
N ILE A 197 6.97 -13.98 9.35
CA ILE A 197 6.94 -15.37 8.88
C ILE A 197 6.87 -16.35 10.06
N GLU A 198 7.68 -16.15 11.10
CA GLU A 198 7.72 -17.04 12.26
C GLU A 198 6.41 -17.01 13.06
N THR A 199 5.74 -15.85 13.10
CA THR A 199 4.44 -15.65 13.74
C THR A 199 3.26 -15.71 12.77
N VAL A 200 3.43 -16.36 11.62
CA VAL A 200 2.39 -16.40 10.57
C VAL A 200 1.05 -16.88 11.12
N SER A 201 -0.02 -16.19 10.71
CA SER A 201 -1.40 -16.50 11.04
C SER A 201 -2.21 -16.66 9.76
N THR A 202 -3.41 -17.23 9.84
CA THR A 202 -4.32 -17.32 8.70
C THR A 202 -4.66 -15.95 8.09
N SER A 203 -4.64 -14.88 8.89
CA SER A 203 -4.87 -13.51 8.42
C SER A 203 -3.71 -12.87 7.68
N THR A 204 -2.47 -13.31 7.90
CA THR A 204 -1.26 -12.74 7.28
C THR A 204 -0.67 -13.64 6.19
N GLU A 205 -1.16 -14.87 6.06
CA GLU A 205 -0.68 -15.86 5.09
C GLU A 205 -0.68 -15.32 3.64
N MET A 206 -1.75 -14.66 3.20
CA MET A 206 -1.82 -14.16 1.82
C MET A 206 -0.80 -13.03 1.59
N ASP A 207 -0.67 -12.10 2.53
CA ASP A 207 0.22 -10.95 2.41
C ASP A 207 1.70 -11.38 2.41
N ILE A 208 2.05 -12.36 3.26
CA ILE A 208 3.38 -12.98 3.28
C ILE A 208 3.67 -13.67 1.95
N GLN A 209 2.70 -14.38 1.39
CA GLN A 209 2.86 -15.04 0.08
C GLN A 209 3.18 -14.02 -1.02
N VAL A 210 2.48 -12.88 -1.03
CA VAL A 210 2.73 -11.82 -2.00
C VAL A 210 4.14 -11.23 -1.83
N CYS A 211 4.59 -11.02 -0.59
CA CYS A 211 5.96 -10.56 -0.32
C CYS A 211 7.02 -11.56 -0.79
N ILE A 212 6.84 -12.86 -0.50
CA ILE A 212 7.76 -13.91 -0.94
C ILE A 212 7.80 -14.00 -2.46
N ASN A 213 6.66 -13.91 -3.14
CA ASN A 213 6.61 -13.91 -4.59
C ASN A 213 7.34 -12.69 -5.17
N ALA A 214 7.17 -11.51 -4.57
CA ALA A 214 7.90 -10.30 -4.99
C ALA A 214 9.41 -10.46 -4.82
N LEU A 215 9.86 -11.03 -3.70
CA LEU A 215 11.28 -11.33 -3.45
C LEU A 215 11.83 -12.36 -4.45
N TYR A 216 11.06 -13.40 -4.73
CA TYR A 216 11.44 -14.44 -5.68
C TYR A 216 11.62 -13.90 -7.10
N LEU A 217 10.78 -12.95 -7.53
CA LEU A 217 10.92 -12.30 -8.84
C LEU A 217 12.23 -11.50 -8.97
N ILE A 218 12.75 -10.97 -7.86
CA ILE A 218 14.01 -10.23 -7.84
C ILE A 218 15.20 -11.16 -7.74
N SER A 219 15.17 -12.11 -6.79
CA SER A 219 16.23 -13.07 -6.57
C SER A 219 15.68 -14.43 -6.17
N PRO A 220 15.52 -15.36 -7.14
CA PRO A 220 15.07 -16.72 -6.85
C PRO A 220 16.02 -17.45 -5.89
N ILE A 221 17.33 -17.31 -6.08
CA ILE A 221 18.34 -18.06 -5.33
C ILE A 221 18.35 -17.66 -3.85
N GLU A 222 18.44 -16.35 -3.56
CA GLU A 222 18.43 -15.83 -2.19
C GLU A 222 17.12 -16.14 -1.47
N THR A 223 15.99 -15.97 -2.17
CA THR A 223 14.67 -16.26 -1.60
C THR A 223 14.57 -17.74 -1.21
N ILE A 224 15.01 -18.66 -2.06
CA ILE A 224 15.01 -20.10 -1.76
C ILE A 224 15.93 -20.42 -0.58
N HIS A 225 17.13 -19.85 -0.53
CA HIS A 225 18.07 -20.05 0.57
C HIS A 225 17.46 -19.59 1.90
N TYR A 226 16.92 -18.37 1.93
CA TYR A 226 16.24 -17.81 3.10
C TYR A 226 15.06 -18.66 3.57
N LEU A 227 14.20 -19.13 2.65
CA LEU A 227 13.09 -20.00 3.03
C LEU A 227 13.57 -21.35 3.58
N ASN A 228 14.66 -21.91 3.04
CA ASN A 228 15.29 -23.13 3.55
C ASN A 228 15.80 -22.94 4.98
N GLU A 229 16.49 -21.83 5.25
CA GLU A 229 17.01 -21.48 6.58
C GLU A 229 15.87 -21.46 7.62
N ILE A 230 14.76 -20.77 7.31
CA ILE A 230 13.58 -20.74 8.18
C ILE A 230 13.00 -22.13 8.41
N LEU A 231 12.90 -22.97 7.38
CA LEU A 231 12.37 -24.33 7.49
C LEU A 231 13.25 -25.24 8.36
N GLN A 232 14.56 -25.06 8.31
CA GLN A 232 15.50 -25.82 9.13
C GLN A 232 15.39 -25.42 10.60
N GLU A 233 15.24 -24.13 10.89
CA GLU A 233 15.22 -23.59 12.25
C GLU A 233 13.85 -23.68 12.93
N THR A 234 12.77 -23.56 12.17
CA THR A 234 11.42 -23.49 12.74
C THR A 234 11.01 -24.78 13.45
N LYS A 235 10.35 -24.63 14.59
CA LYS A 235 9.64 -25.71 15.29
C LYS A 235 8.12 -25.61 15.11
N ASN A 236 7.63 -24.60 14.40
CA ASN A 236 6.21 -24.34 14.23
C ASN A 236 5.66 -25.13 13.02
N PRO A 237 4.76 -26.12 13.23
CA PRO A 237 4.20 -26.91 12.14
C PRO A 237 3.27 -26.11 11.21
N GLN A 238 2.80 -24.92 11.63
CA GLN A 238 2.02 -24.04 10.76
C GLN A 238 2.91 -23.36 9.71
N VAL A 239 4.08 -22.88 10.11
CA VAL A 239 5.09 -22.30 9.19
C VAL A 239 5.45 -23.32 8.11
N VAL A 240 5.75 -24.57 8.51
CA VAL A 240 6.07 -25.66 7.57
C VAL A 240 4.92 -25.91 6.59
N ARG A 241 3.66 -25.98 7.07
CA ARG A 241 2.48 -26.21 6.22
C ARG A 241 2.25 -25.10 5.20
N ILE A 242 2.39 -23.85 5.63
CA ILE A 242 2.21 -22.68 4.78
C ILE A 242 3.30 -22.62 3.71
N PHE A 243 4.54 -22.92 4.09
CA PHE A 243 5.67 -22.98 3.15
C PHE A 243 5.49 -24.07 2.09
N ILE A 244 5.02 -25.27 2.48
CA ILE A 244 4.66 -26.33 1.52
C ILE A 244 3.62 -25.85 0.50
N ARG A 245 2.68 -24.98 0.91
CA ARG A 245 1.67 -24.43 0.00
C ARG A 245 2.28 -23.43 -0.98
N TYR A 246 3.13 -22.51 -0.50
CA TYR A 246 3.82 -21.54 -1.35
C TYR A 246 4.73 -22.21 -2.38
N MET A 247 5.38 -23.29 -1.96
CA MET A 247 6.27 -24.11 -2.79
C MET A 247 5.65 -24.65 -4.06
N ARG A 248 4.36 -24.99 -4.03
CA ARG A 248 3.64 -25.53 -5.19
C ARG A 248 3.56 -24.54 -6.35
N GLY A 249 3.82 -23.24 -6.10
CA GLY A 249 3.91 -22.20 -7.12
C GLY A 249 5.28 -22.04 -7.78
N PHE A 250 6.35 -22.67 -7.27
CA PHE A 250 7.70 -22.56 -7.85
C PHE A 250 7.96 -23.58 -8.96
N PRO A 251 8.96 -23.38 -9.85
CA PRO A 251 9.35 -24.36 -10.86
C PRO A 251 9.76 -25.72 -10.23
N PRO A 252 9.51 -26.85 -10.93
CA PRO A 252 9.67 -28.19 -10.37
C PRO A 252 11.11 -28.52 -9.94
N GLU A 253 12.11 -27.93 -10.57
CA GLU A 253 13.53 -28.10 -10.19
C GLU A 253 13.83 -27.51 -8.81
N LYS A 254 13.26 -26.34 -8.52
CA LYS A 254 13.40 -25.66 -7.22
C LYS A 254 12.51 -26.28 -6.14
N GLN A 255 11.38 -26.85 -6.52
CA GLN A 255 10.56 -27.67 -5.61
C GLN A 255 11.33 -28.90 -5.08
N LYS A 256 12.19 -29.52 -5.91
CA LYS A 256 13.01 -30.67 -5.48
C LYS A 256 14.05 -30.28 -4.43
N GLU A 257 14.72 -29.15 -4.62
CA GLU A 257 15.75 -28.62 -3.70
C GLU A 257 15.17 -28.37 -2.30
N LEU A 258 14.02 -27.70 -2.22
CA LEU A 258 13.33 -27.42 -0.96
C LEU A 258 12.55 -28.63 -0.40
N GLY A 259 12.10 -29.54 -1.27
CA GLY A 259 11.34 -30.74 -0.89
C GLY A 259 12.15 -31.77 -0.08
N ILE A 260 13.47 -31.78 -0.23
CA ILE A 260 14.38 -32.61 0.57
C ILE A 260 14.40 -32.13 2.03
N THR A 261 14.53 -30.80 2.24
CA THR A 261 14.50 -30.17 3.56
C THR A 261 13.19 -30.45 4.29
N ILE A 262 12.07 -30.36 3.58
CA ILE A 262 10.73 -30.57 4.14
C ILE A 262 10.52 -32.03 4.58
N LYS A 263 10.92 -33.01 3.76
CA LYS A 263 10.81 -34.44 4.12
C LYS A 263 11.55 -34.75 5.42
N ASN A 264 12.79 -34.24 5.56
CA ASN A 264 13.60 -34.45 6.76
C ASN A 264 12.95 -33.82 8.01
N LYS A 265 12.28 -32.67 7.86
CA LYS A 265 11.62 -31.97 8.97
C LYS A 265 10.28 -32.60 9.38
N THR A 266 9.46 -33.04 8.41
CA THR A 266 8.20 -33.74 8.72
C THR A 266 8.44 -35.03 9.52
N SER A 267 9.53 -35.73 9.25
CA SER A 267 9.95 -36.92 10.02
C SER A 267 10.49 -36.60 11.42
N SER A 268 10.90 -35.35 11.69
CA SER A 268 11.42 -34.91 13.00
C SER A 268 10.36 -34.28 13.90
N ILE A 269 9.21 -33.89 13.36
CA ILE A 269 8.08 -33.28 14.10
C ILE A 269 6.99 -34.33 14.41
N SER A 270 7.06 -35.50 13.75
CA SER A 270 6.24 -36.70 14.04
C SER A 270 6.75 -37.40 15.29
#